data_AF-A0A5M9QGM2-F1
#
_entry.id   AF-A0A5M9QGM2-F1
#
_cell.length_a   1.000
_cell.length_b   1.000
_cell.length_c   1.000
_cell.angle_alpha   90.00
_cell.angle_beta   90.00
_cell.angle_gamma   90.00
#
_symmetry.space_group_name_H-M   'P 1'
#
loop_
_entity.id
_entity.type
_entity.pdbx_description
1 polymer ?
#
loop_
_entity_poly.entity_id
_entity_poly.type
_entity_poly.pdbx_seq_one_letter_code
_entity_poly.pdbx_strand_id
1 'polypeptide(L)'
;MQVIRLEDSTELQAAKNAMFRSLVTMLICYFLSVVPFVGIIASVVMLGAMVWYLVGVYKFSKLTNSSIFQSHMFMILIALGLGLMLVVALIVAAQGRDFGLFLSVAGVVYLIDIPLMLWLFWRICTEFSARTNLKQFILAFKFYVGSLALVIIACIVVFLAIDFSLWVGILQASLGQSSFDTLNINELSINTSLIYAAMLILALALIATILSFIFYLLGVAKITEVSVREKPAASQAS
;
A
#
# COMPACT_ATOMS: atom_id res chain seq x y z
N MET A 1 5.44 13.25 -29.95
CA MET A 1 5.45 13.33 -28.48
C MET A 1 6.12 14.64 -28.08
N GLN A 2 5.45 15.52 -27.34
CA GLN A 2 6.02 16.82 -26.91
C GLN A 2 6.77 16.64 -25.58
N VAL A 3 7.94 17.28 -25.42
CA VAL A 3 8.70 17.27 -24.15
C VAL A 3 8.60 18.66 -23.52
N ILE A 4 8.25 18.71 -22.24
CA ILE A 4 8.22 19.94 -21.43
C ILE A 4 9.37 19.85 -20.43
N ARG A 5 10.26 20.86 -20.43
CA ARG A 5 11.32 20.97 -19.42
C ARG A 5 10.82 21.74 -18.21
N LEU A 6 11.34 21.39 -17.04
CA LEU A 6 10.95 21.99 -15.76
C LEU A 6 11.27 23.49 -15.70
N GLU A 7 12.40 23.90 -16.28
CA GLU A 7 12.87 25.29 -16.30
C GLU A 7 11.94 26.20 -17.11
N ASP A 8 11.24 25.63 -18.10
CA ASP A 8 10.38 26.35 -19.02
C ASP A 8 8.90 26.37 -18.58
N SER A 9 8.55 25.67 -17.48
CA SER A 9 7.16 25.50 -17.05
C SER A 9 6.98 25.68 -15.55
N THR A 10 6.44 26.84 -15.17
CA THR A 10 6.05 27.16 -13.79
C THR A 10 5.00 26.19 -13.25
N GLU A 11 4.09 25.70 -14.10
CA GLU A 11 3.07 24.72 -13.72
C GLU A 11 3.68 23.37 -13.36
N LEU A 12 4.64 22.89 -14.15
CA LEU A 12 5.33 21.63 -13.87
C LEU A 12 6.18 21.73 -12.61
N GLN A 13 6.85 22.87 -12.40
CA GLN A 13 7.62 23.14 -11.19
C GLN A 13 6.72 23.16 -9.94
N ALA A 14 5.55 23.80 -10.03
CA ALA A 14 4.58 23.80 -8.95
C ALA A 14 4.03 22.39 -8.65
N ALA A 15 3.74 21.60 -9.68
CA ALA A 15 3.28 20.22 -9.53
C ALA A 15 4.34 19.33 -8.86
N LYS A 16 5.59 19.40 -9.32
CA LYS A 16 6.73 18.69 -8.73
C LYS A 16 6.92 19.08 -7.26
N ASN A 17 6.93 20.37 -6.97
CA ASN A 17 7.12 20.87 -5.60
C ASN A 17 5.99 20.45 -4.67
N ALA A 18 4.74 20.46 -5.14
CA ALA A 18 3.60 19.96 -4.38
C ALA A 18 3.76 18.46 -4.07
N MET A 19 4.08 17.63 -5.07
CA MET A 19 4.31 16.20 -4.86
C MET A 19 5.46 15.94 -3.89
N PHE A 20 6.61 16.59 -4.10
CA PHE A 20 7.82 16.37 -3.30
C PHE A 20 7.63 16.81 -1.84
N ARG A 21 7.17 18.05 -1.62
CA ARG A 21 6.99 18.59 -0.26
C ARG A 21 5.97 17.78 0.51
N SER A 22 4.85 17.39 -0.12
CA SER A 22 3.87 16.53 0.54
C SER A 22 4.42 15.17 0.91
N LEU A 23 5.19 14.51 0.03
CA LEU A 23 5.81 13.23 0.37
C LEU A 23 6.76 13.36 1.57
N VAL A 24 7.57 14.41 1.61
CA VAL A 24 8.47 14.69 2.75
C VAL A 24 7.66 14.97 4.02
N THR A 25 6.60 15.79 3.94
CA THR A 25 5.72 16.07 5.08
C THR A 25 5.04 14.80 5.59
N MET A 26 4.54 13.94 4.71
CA MET A 26 3.94 12.65 5.09
C MET A 26 4.96 11.74 5.79
N LEU A 27 6.20 11.68 5.29
CA LEU A 27 7.28 10.92 5.93
C LEU A 27 7.55 11.43 7.36
N ILE A 28 7.68 12.74 7.54
CA ILE A 28 7.91 13.36 8.86
C ILE A 28 6.72 13.07 9.80
N CYS A 29 5.48 13.24 9.31
CA CYS A 29 4.28 12.99 10.11
C CYS A 29 4.18 11.52 10.54
N TYR A 30 4.58 10.58 9.68
CA TYR A 30 4.62 9.16 10.00
C TYR A 30 5.53 8.88 11.21
N PHE A 31 6.73 9.46 11.27
CA PHE A 31 7.61 9.31 12.43
C PHE A 31 7.06 10.01 13.69
N LEU A 32 6.43 11.17 13.52
CA LEU A 32 5.81 11.90 14.63
C LEU A 32 4.56 11.19 15.18
N SER A 33 3.91 10.33 14.40
CA SER A 33 2.70 9.60 14.84
C SER A 33 2.93 8.56 15.93
N VAL A 34 4.19 8.19 16.20
CA VAL A 34 4.56 7.27 17.27
C VAL A 34 4.40 7.93 18.66
N VAL A 35 4.43 9.26 18.74
CA VAL A 35 4.31 9.99 20.01
C VAL A 35 2.83 10.28 20.32
N PRO A 36 2.32 9.88 21.50
CA PRO A 36 0.94 10.18 21.92
C PRO A 36 0.61 11.69 21.88
N PHE A 37 -0.64 12.06 21.58
CA PHE A 37 -1.13 13.44 21.33
C PHE A 37 -0.52 14.18 20.12
N VAL A 38 0.81 14.14 19.96
CA VAL A 38 1.50 14.62 18.73
C VAL A 38 1.00 13.85 17.52
N GLY A 39 0.72 12.55 17.66
CA GLY A 39 0.20 11.72 16.59
C GLY A 39 -1.18 12.14 16.09
N ILE A 40 -2.03 12.76 16.92
CA ILE A 40 -3.33 13.28 16.47
C ILE A 40 -3.09 14.46 15.51
N ILE A 41 -2.24 15.41 15.91
CA ILE A 41 -1.87 16.57 15.07
C ILE A 41 -1.18 16.09 13.80
N ALA A 42 -0.21 15.18 13.92
CA ALA A 42 0.51 14.60 12.79
C ALA A 42 -0.45 13.92 11.80
N SER A 43 -1.50 13.25 12.28
CA SER A 43 -2.51 12.62 11.41
C SER A 43 -3.30 13.65 10.61
N VAL A 44 -3.71 14.77 11.22
CA VAL A 44 -4.40 15.87 10.52
C VAL A 44 -3.48 16.50 9.47
N VAL A 45 -2.22 16.73 9.81
CA VAL A 45 -1.22 17.27 8.88
C VAL A 45 -0.94 16.28 7.75
N MET A 46 -0.87 14.98 8.04
CA MET A 46 -0.68 13.91 7.05
C MET A 46 -1.86 13.87 6.07
N LEU A 47 -3.10 14.04 6.54
CA LEU A 47 -4.27 14.16 5.68
C LEU A 47 -4.16 15.38 4.74
N GLY A 48 -3.80 16.55 5.28
CA GLY A 48 -3.59 17.76 4.48
C GLY A 48 -2.47 17.59 3.44
N ALA A 49 -1.36 16.95 3.83
CA ALA A 49 -0.25 16.64 2.95
C ALA A 49 -0.67 15.67 1.82
N MET A 50 -1.51 14.67 2.13
CA MET A 50 -2.07 13.73 1.16
C MET A 50 -2.97 14.43 0.13
N VAL A 51 -3.84 15.34 0.58
CA VAL A 51 -4.67 16.15 -0.33
C VAL A 51 -3.78 17.02 -1.23
N TRP A 52 -2.77 17.68 -0.67
CA TRP A 52 -1.85 18.50 -1.45
C TRP A 52 -0.99 17.68 -2.42
N TYR A 53 -0.63 16.45 -2.03
CA TYR A 53 0.04 15.49 -2.89
C TYR A 53 -0.82 15.19 -4.12
N LEU A 54 -2.10 14.88 -3.91
CA LEU A 54 -3.05 14.63 -4.99
C LEU A 54 -3.25 15.82 -5.91
N VAL A 55 -3.26 17.04 -5.39
CA VAL A 55 -3.29 18.26 -6.22
C VAL A 55 -2.05 18.32 -7.12
N GLY A 56 -0.86 18.02 -6.58
CA GLY A 56 0.37 17.92 -7.36
C GLY A 56 0.30 16.86 -8.45
N VAL A 57 -0.16 15.65 -8.10
CA VAL A 57 -0.35 14.54 -9.04
C VAL A 57 -1.38 14.89 -10.10
N TYR A 58 -2.49 15.54 -9.76
CA TYR A 58 -3.53 15.97 -10.70
C TYR A 58 -2.97 16.94 -11.74
N LYS A 59 -2.27 18.00 -11.30
CA LYS A 59 -1.63 18.96 -12.20
C LYS A 59 -0.63 18.25 -13.12
N PHE A 60 0.20 17.37 -12.57
CA PHE A 60 1.15 16.57 -13.36
C PHE A 60 0.45 15.67 -14.39
N SER A 61 -0.61 14.98 -13.98
CA SER A 61 -1.40 14.07 -14.82
C SER A 61 -2.08 14.83 -15.96
N LYS A 62 -2.60 16.03 -15.69
CA LYS A 62 -3.21 16.92 -16.67
C LYS A 62 -2.19 17.44 -17.69
N LEU A 63 -1.01 17.86 -17.24
CA LEU A 63 0.09 18.34 -18.09
C LEU A 63 0.62 17.23 -19.01
N THR A 64 0.79 16.02 -18.46
CA THR A 64 1.35 14.88 -19.21
C THR A 64 0.31 14.08 -19.99
N ASN A 65 -0.98 14.39 -19.81
CA ASN A 65 -2.12 13.63 -20.33
C ASN A 65 -1.99 12.12 -19.99
N SER A 66 -1.67 11.85 -18.73
CA SER A 66 -1.47 10.49 -18.20
C SER A 66 -2.60 10.09 -17.25
N SER A 67 -2.71 8.79 -16.95
CA SER A 67 -3.70 8.24 -16.02
C SER A 67 -3.19 8.14 -14.57
N ILE A 68 -2.10 8.83 -14.22
CA ILE A 68 -1.42 8.69 -12.93
C ILE A 68 -2.34 9.12 -11.78
N PHE A 69 -3.05 10.24 -11.94
CA PHE A 69 -4.00 10.72 -10.94
C PHE A 69 -5.16 9.74 -10.70
N GLN A 70 -5.72 9.21 -11.79
CA GLN A 70 -6.81 8.24 -11.72
C GLN A 70 -6.39 6.97 -10.96
N SER A 71 -5.19 6.44 -11.24
CA SER A 71 -4.67 5.28 -10.51
C SER A 71 -4.46 5.56 -9.02
N HIS A 72 -3.96 6.75 -8.65
CA HIS A 72 -3.84 7.13 -7.23
C HIS A 72 -5.19 7.23 -6.54
N MET A 73 -6.19 7.81 -7.21
CA MET A 73 -7.54 7.89 -6.67
C MET A 73 -8.15 6.52 -6.42
N PHE A 74 -7.98 5.57 -7.35
CA PHE A 74 -8.43 4.20 -7.12
C PHE A 74 -7.72 3.53 -5.94
N MET A 75 -6.40 3.69 -5.78
CA MET A 75 -5.70 3.13 -4.61
C MET A 75 -6.23 3.70 -3.30
N ILE A 76 -6.56 4.99 -3.25
CA ILE A 76 -7.11 5.62 -2.04
C ILE A 76 -8.51 5.12 -1.75
N LEU A 77 -9.37 4.99 -2.77
CA LEU A 77 -10.72 4.45 -2.58
C LEU A 77 -10.68 3.02 -2.05
N ILE A 78 -9.78 2.18 -2.56
CA ILE A 78 -9.57 0.81 -2.05
C ILE A 78 -9.08 0.86 -0.59
N ALA A 79 -8.07 1.68 -0.29
CA ALA A 79 -7.55 1.81 1.07
C ALA A 79 -8.59 2.31 2.07
N LEU A 80 -9.44 3.27 1.68
CA LEU A 80 -10.55 3.75 2.50
C LEU A 80 -11.63 2.68 2.69
N GLY A 81 -11.97 1.93 1.64
CA GLY A 81 -12.89 0.80 1.70
C GLY A 81 -12.41 -0.28 2.68
N LEU A 82 -11.13 -0.62 2.62
CA LEU A 82 -10.48 -1.54 3.56
C LEU A 82 -10.51 -1.01 5.00
N GLY A 83 -10.19 0.26 5.20
CA GLY A 83 -10.25 0.90 6.52
C GLY A 83 -11.66 0.86 7.13
N LEU A 84 -12.68 1.14 6.32
CA LEU A 84 -14.08 1.04 6.74
C LEU A 84 -14.46 -0.40 7.10
N MET A 85 -14.05 -1.38 6.28
CA MET A 85 -14.30 -2.79 6.59
C MET A 85 -13.64 -3.22 7.90
N LEU A 86 -12.42 -2.76 8.19
CA LEU A 86 -11.75 -3.04 9.47
C LEU A 86 -12.52 -2.46 10.66
N VAL A 87 -13.03 -1.23 10.55
CA VAL A 87 -13.84 -0.60 11.60
C VAL A 87 -15.14 -1.39 11.84
N VAL A 88 -15.82 -1.82 10.77
CA VAL A 88 -17.00 -2.67 10.88
C VAL A 88 -16.65 -4.01 11.54
N ALA A 89 -15.50 -4.61 11.20
CA ALA A 89 -15.00 -5.83 11.83
C ALA A 89 -14.89 -5.69 13.35
N LEU A 90 -14.29 -4.59 13.81
CA LEU A 90 -14.09 -4.31 15.24
C LEU A 90 -15.43 -4.12 15.96
N ILE A 91 -16.41 -3.46 15.33
CA ILE A 91 -17.75 -3.28 15.89
C ILE A 91 -18.48 -4.62 16.00
N VAL A 92 -18.44 -5.45 14.96
CA VAL A 92 -19.05 -6.80 14.96
C VAL A 92 -18.40 -7.70 16.01
N ALA A 93 -17.06 -7.65 16.12
CA ALA A 93 -16.31 -8.35 17.16
C ALA A 93 -16.75 -7.94 18.57
N ALA A 94 -16.86 -6.63 18.81
CA ALA A 94 -17.28 -6.08 20.11
C ALA A 94 -18.72 -6.46 20.49
N GLN A 95 -19.57 -6.77 19.50
CA GLN A 95 -20.94 -7.23 19.71
C GLN A 95 -21.05 -8.75 19.93
N GLY A 96 -19.95 -9.51 19.85
CA GLY A 96 -19.93 -10.96 20.05
C GLY A 96 -20.73 -11.75 19.01
N ARG A 97 -21.03 -11.15 17.84
CA ARG A 97 -21.80 -11.77 16.75
C ARG A 97 -20.87 -12.25 15.65
N ASP A 98 -21.10 -13.46 15.12
CA ASP A 98 -20.58 -14.04 13.86
C ASP A 98 -19.21 -13.52 13.36
N PHE A 99 -18.26 -13.32 14.29
CA PHE A 99 -16.98 -12.70 14.01
C PHE A 99 -16.16 -13.52 13.00
N GLY A 100 -16.27 -14.85 13.05
CA GLY A 100 -15.62 -15.75 12.09
C GLY A 100 -16.13 -15.62 10.65
N LEU A 101 -17.42 -15.38 10.45
CA LEU A 101 -17.98 -15.16 9.11
C LEU A 101 -17.53 -13.80 8.55
N PHE A 102 -17.49 -12.77 9.40
CA PHE A 102 -16.94 -11.48 8.98
C PHE A 102 -15.44 -11.56 8.65
N LEU A 103 -14.65 -12.24 9.48
CA LEU A 103 -13.20 -12.39 9.29
C LEU A 103 -12.87 -13.14 8.00
N SER A 104 -13.64 -14.18 7.66
CA SER A 104 -13.47 -14.93 6.41
C SER A 104 -13.83 -14.10 5.18
N VAL A 105 -14.93 -13.35 5.20
CA VAL A 105 -15.30 -12.42 4.12
C VAL A 105 -14.23 -11.33 3.95
N ALA A 106 -13.77 -10.72 5.05
CA ALA A 106 -12.69 -9.74 5.02
C ALA A 106 -11.40 -10.33 4.44
N GLY A 107 -11.04 -11.56 4.83
CA GLY A 107 -9.89 -12.29 4.30
C GLY A 107 -9.95 -12.48 2.78
N VAL A 108 -11.12 -12.85 2.25
CA VAL A 108 -11.33 -12.99 0.79
C VAL A 108 -11.18 -11.65 0.07
N VAL A 109 -11.70 -10.57 0.64
CA VAL A 109 -11.56 -9.24 0.04
C VAL A 109 -10.09 -8.81 0.02
N TYR A 110 -9.34 -9.06 1.10
CA TYR A 110 -7.90 -8.80 1.15
C TYR A 110 -7.10 -9.57 0.08
N LEU A 111 -7.49 -10.81 -0.24
CA LEU A 111 -6.85 -11.60 -1.30
C LEU A 111 -7.05 -10.97 -2.70
N ILE A 112 -8.15 -10.24 -2.93
CA ILE A 112 -8.42 -9.54 -4.18
C ILE A 112 -7.75 -8.15 -4.19
N ASP A 113 -7.74 -7.48 -3.04
CA ASP A 113 -7.23 -6.12 -2.94
C ASP A 113 -5.70 -6.04 -3.08
N ILE A 114 -4.97 -7.03 -2.56
CA ILE A 114 -3.50 -7.10 -2.69
C ILE A 114 -3.04 -7.03 -4.16
N PRO A 115 -3.48 -7.92 -5.08
CA PRO A 115 -3.07 -7.86 -6.48
C PRO A 115 -3.58 -6.60 -7.17
N LEU A 116 -4.77 -6.09 -6.80
CA LEU A 116 -5.30 -4.85 -7.36
C LEU A 116 -4.44 -3.63 -6.99
N MET A 117 -4.02 -3.53 -5.72
CA MET A 117 -3.12 -2.48 -5.23
C MET A 117 -1.75 -2.57 -5.90
N LEU A 118 -1.20 -3.78 -6.07
CA LEU A 118 0.04 -4.01 -6.81
C LEU A 118 -0.08 -3.56 -8.27
N TRP A 119 -1.18 -3.92 -8.93
CA TRP A 119 -1.43 -3.52 -10.32
C TRP A 119 -1.56 -2.00 -10.49
N LEU A 120 -2.28 -1.33 -9.59
CA LEU A 120 -2.42 0.13 -9.59
C LEU A 120 -1.07 0.81 -9.34
N PHE A 121 -0.29 0.34 -8.38
CA PHE A 121 1.02 0.91 -8.09
C PHE A 121 2.02 0.67 -9.24
N TRP A 122 1.97 -0.51 -9.87
CA TRP A 122 2.71 -0.78 -11.10
C TRP A 122 2.35 0.21 -12.21
N ARG A 123 1.06 0.46 -12.45
CA ARG A 123 0.61 1.45 -13.45
C ARG A 123 1.10 2.85 -13.15
N ILE A 124 1.11 3.25 -11.89
CA ILE A 124 1.64 4.55 -11.47
C ILE A 124 3.13 4.66 -11.79
N CYS A 125 3.92 3.69 -11.35
CA CYS A 125 5.37 3.71 -11.52
C CYS A 125 5.78 3.62 -13.00
N THR A 126 5.08 2.81 -13.79
CA THR A 126 5.35 2.68 -15.23
C THR A 126 4.97 3.94 -15.99
N GLU A 127 3.82 4.57 -15.71
CA GLU A 127 3.48 5.87 -16.31
C GLU A 127 4.48 6.94 -15.90
N PHE A 128 4.81 7.09 -14.61
CA PHE A 128 5.84 8.05 -14.20
C PHE A 128 7.18 7.80 -14.92
N SER A 129 7.64 6.54 -14.96
CA SER A 129 8.87 6.19 -15.66
C SER A 129 8.81 6.50 -17.16
N ALA A 130 7.68 6.24 -17.83
CA ALA A 130 7.50 6.55 -19.24
C ALA A 130 7.46 8.07 -19.51
N ARG A 131 6.89 8.86 -18.59
CA ARG A 131 6.81 10.32 -18.72
C ARG A 131 8.14 11.01 -18.42
N THR A 132 8.89 10.54 -17.43
CA THR A 132 10.09 11.24 -16.96
C THR A 132 11.40 10.55 -17.36
N ASN A 133 11.33 9.36 -17.96
CA ASN A 133 12.48 8.48 -18.25
C ASN A 133 13.33 8.12 -17.01
N LEU A 134 12.72 8.14 -15.82
CA LEU A 134 13.40 7.87 -14.55
C LEU A 134 13.19 6.43 -14.11
N LYS A 135 14.29 5.69 -13.91
CA LYS A 135 14.28 4.29 -13.46
C LYS A 135 13.91 4.14 -11.98
N GLN A 136 14.00 5.22 -11.21
CA GLN A 136 13.72 5.24 -9.78
C GLN A 136 12.29 4.77 -9.46
N PHE A 137 11.30 5.12 -10.30
CA PHE A 137 9.92 4.66 -10.11
C PHE A 137 9.76 3.14 -10.28
N ILE A 138 10.48 2.54 -11.22
CA ILE A 138 10.48 1.09 -11.41
C ILE A 138 11.21 0.39 -10.25
N LEU A 139 12.29 0.98 -9.75
CA LEU A 139 12.97 0.47 -8.55
C LEU A 139 12.03 0.53 -7.33
N ALA A 140 11.30 1.63 -7.15
CA ALA A 140 10.30 1.74 -6.08
C ALA A 140 9.28 0.60 -6.15
N PHE A 141 8.73 0.34 -7.33
CA PHE A 141 7.80 -0.78 -7.54
C PHE A 141 8.44 -2.14 -7.19
N LYS A 142 9.67 -2.42 -7.64
CA LYS A 142 10.35 -3.68 -7.34
C LYS A 142 10.56 -3.91 -5.84
N PHE A 143 10.98 -2.87 -5.12
CA PHE A 143 11.14 -2.94 -3.67
C PHE A 143 9.79 -3.13 -2.95
N TYR A 144 8.71 -2.54 -3.46
CA TYR A 144 7.36 -2.76 -2.91
C TYR A 144 6.89 -4.21 -3.09
N VAL A 145 7.07 -4.77 -4.30
CA VAL A 145 6.77 -6.19 -4.57
C VAL A 145 7.63 -7.11 -3.70
N GLY A 146 8.93 -6.82 -3.59
CA GLY A 146 9.85 -7.58 -2.74
C GLY A 146 9.44 -7.56 -1.27
N SER A 147 9.05 -6.40 -0.76
CA SER A 147 8.50 -6.27 0.60
C SER A 147 7.26 -7.15 0.79
N LEU A 148 6.31 -7.10 -0.13
CA LEU A 148 5.08 -7.89 -0.03
C LEU A 148 5.36 -9.39 -0.09
N ALA A 149 6.29 -9.83 -0.94
CA ALA A 149 6.74 -11.22 -0.97
C ALA A 149 7.35 -11.66 0.38
N LEU A 150 8.17 -10.80 1.00
CA LEU A 150 8.75 -11.06 2.32
C LEU A 150 7.66 -11.14 3.40
N VAL A 151 6.63 -10.29 3.36
CA VAL A 151 5.48 -10.38 4.28
C VAL A 151 4.77 -11.72 4.13
N ILE A 152 4.49 -12.16 2.90
CA ILE A 152 3.86 -13.48 2.65
C ILE A 152 4.72 -14.61 3.21
N ILE A 153 6.04 -14.58 2.96
CA ILE A 153 6.96 -15.58 3.49
C ILE A 153 6.94 -15.56 5.03
N ALA A 154 6.98 -14.38 5.66
CA ALA A 154 6.91 -14.27 7.11
C ALA A 154 5.59 -14.86 7.66
N CYS A 155 4.46 -14.59 7.02
CA CYS A 155 3.18 -15.18 7.39
C CYS A 155 3.24 -16.71 7.31
N ILE A 156 3.76 -17.28 6.22
CA ILE A 156 3.94 -18.73 6.07
C ILE A 156 4.81 -19.30 7.19
N VAL A 157 5.92 -18.64 7.53
CA VAL A 157 6.82 -19.07 8.63
C VAL A 157 6.10 -19.02 9.98
N VAL A 158 5.27 -18.00 10.25
CA VAL A 158 4.42 -17.95 11.45
C VAL A 158 3.43 -19.10 11.46
N PHE A 159 2.78 -19.40 10.34
CA PHE A 159 1.87 -20.55 10.24
C PHE A 159 2.58 -21.88 10.54
N LEU A 160 3.81 -22.06 10.04
CA LEU A 160 4.64 -23.24 10.34
C LEU A 160 5.14 -23.30 11.79
N ALA A 161 5.18 -22.16 12.49
CA ALA A 161 5.58 -22.09 13.89
C ALA A 161 4.49 -22.55 14.86
N ILE A 162 3.24 -22.59 14.39
CA ILE A 162 2.06 -23.06 15.13
C ILE A 162 1.89 -24.55 14.85
N ASP A 163 1.75 -25.36 15.90
CA ASP A 163 1.52 -26.79 15.75
C ASP A 163 0.28 -27.08 14.88
N PHE A 164 0.49 -27.86 13.82
CA PHE A 164 -0.53 -28.25 12.84
C PHE A 164 -1.65 -29.10 13.47
N SER A 165 -1.38 -29.75 14.61
CA SER A 165 -2.38 -30.51 15.37
C SER A 165 -3.59 -29.66 15.76
N LEU A 166 -3.39 -28.37 16.05
CA LEU A 166 -4.45 -27.43 16.39
C LEU A 166 -5.32 -27.08 15.16
N TRP A 167 -4.70 -26.84 14.01
CA TRP A 167 -5.41 -26.56 12.75
C TRP A 167 -6.22 -27.76 12.27
N VAL A 168 -5.66 -28.96 12.38
CA VAL A 168 -6.35 -30.22 12.06
C VAL A 168 -7.50 -30.46 13.03
N GLY A 169 -7.32 -30.20 14.32
CA GLY A 169 -8.40 -30.30 15.31
C GLY A 169 -9.54 -29.30 15.08
N ILE A 170 -9.22 -28.04 14.72
CA ILE A 170 -10.23 -27.02 14.34
C ILE A 170 -10.97 -27.45 13.06
N LEU A 171 -10.25 -28.00 12.08
CA LEU A 171 -10.85 -28.50 10.84
C LEU A 171 -11.77 -29.70 11.10
N GLN A 172 -11.34 -30.65 11.92
CA GLN A 172 -12.16 -31.82 12.30
C GLN A 172 -13.38 -31.40 13.13
N ALA A 173 -13.24 -30.43 14.04
CA ALA A 173 -14.36 -29.93 14.83
C ALA A 173 -15.38 -29.15 13.99
N SER A 174 -14.90 -28.34 13.04
CA SER A 174 -15.78 -27.63 12.09
C SER A 174 -16.47 -28.56 11.08
N LEU A 175 -15.89 -29.74 10.82
CA LEU A 175 -16.50 -30.81 10.02
C LEU A 175 -17.36 -31.78 10.84
N GLY A 176 -17.53 -31.55 12.16
CA GLY A 176 -18.33 -32.40 13.05
C GLY A 176 -17.71 -33.76 13.37
N GLN A 177 -16.41 -33.96 13.08
CA GLN A 177 -15.68 -35.20 13.33
C GLN A 177 -15.06 -35.25 14.74
N SER A 178 -15.01 -34.12 15.44
CA SER A 178 -14.56 -34.00 16.84
C SER A 178 -15.30 -32.86 17.54
N SER A 179 -15.25 -32.81 18.88
CA SER A 179 -15.85 -31.70 19.65
C SER A 179 -14.85 -30.56 19.81
N PHE A 180 -15.32 -29.30 19.84
CA PHE A 180 -14.43 -28.17 20.17
C PHE A 180 -13.88 -28.28 21.61
N ASP A 181 -14.58 -28.97 22.50
CA ASP A 181 -14.15 -29.21 23.89
C ASP A 181 -12.93 -30.15 23.99
N THR A 182 -12.62 -30.92 22.94
CA THR A 182 -11.43 -31.78 22.86
C THR A 182 -10.17 -31.07 22.34
N LEU A 183 -10.27 -29.81 21.92
CA LEU A 183 -9.10 -29.01 21.55
C LEU A 183 -8.37 -28.54 22.83
N ASN A 184 -7.30 -29.25 23.21
CA ASN A 184 -6.47 -28.85 24.35
C ASN A 184 -5.56 -27.67 23.96
N ILE A 185 -6.10 -26.45 24.01
CA ILE A 185 -5.40 -25.20 23.66
C ILE A 185 -4.16 -24.96 24.56
N ASN A 186 -4.12 -25.61 25.74
CA ASN A 186 -3.02 -25.50 26.70
C ASN A 186 -1.75 -26.26 26.28
N GLU A 187 -1.81 -27.13 25.26
CA GLU A 187 -0.65 -27.82 24.71
C GLU A 187 -0.09 -27.15 23.45
N LEU A 188 -0.49 -25.91 23.15
CA LEU A 188 0.02 -25.17 22.00
C LEU A 188 1.52 -24.91 22.14
N SER A 189 2.31 -25.82 21.58
CA SER A 189 3.76 -25.61 21.44
C SER A 189 3.99 -24.67 20.26
N ILE A 190 4.49 -23.47 20.56
CA ILE A 190 4.91 -22.50 19.56
C ILE A 190 6.42 -22.67 19.36
N ASN A 191 6.84 -22.90 18.12
CA ASN A 191 8.26 -22.94 17.82
C ASN A 191 8.84 -21.52 17.81
N THR A 192 9.38 -21.10 18.96
CA THR A 192 9.92 -19.76 19.17
C THR A 192 11.03 -19.39 18.18
N SER A 193 11.81 -20.37 17.69
CA SER A 193 12.88 -20.11 16.70
C SER A 193 12.31 -19.67 15.34
N LEU A 194 11.19 -20.26 14.90
CA LEU A 194 10.50 -19.86 13.69
C LEU A 194 9.82 -18.49 13.85
N ILE A 195 9.31 -18.18 15.05
CA ILE A 195 8.78 -16.83 15.35
C ILE A 195 9.89 -15.76 15.24
N TYR A 196 11.10 -16.01 15.78
CA TYR A 196 12.23 -15.09 15.61
C TYR A 196 12.65 -14.94 14.14
N ALA A 197 12.65 -16.03 13.37
CA ALA A 197 12.92 -15.98 11.94
C ALA A 197 11.87 -15.14 11.19
N ALA A 198 10.58 -15.32 11.50
CA ALA A 198 9.50 -14.51 10.93
C ALA A 198 9.63 -13.02 11.27
N MET A 199 10.00 -12.69 12.51
CA MET A 199 10.26 -11.30 12.91
C MET A 199 11.42 -10.68 12.12
N LEU A 200 12.50 -11.43 11.88
CA LEU A 200 13.62 -10.96 11.05
C LEU A 200 13.18 -10.71 9.60
N ILE A 201 12.37 -11.60 9.02
CA ILE A 201 11.84 -11.44 7.66
C ILE A 201 10.92 -10.21 7.59
N LEU A 202 10.08 -9.96 8.60
CA LEU A 202 9.25 -8.76 8.72
C LEU A 202 10.10 -7.49 8.81
N ALA A 203 11.22 -7.51 9.54
CA ALA A 203 12.15 -6.38 9.60
C ALA A 203 12.76 -6.09 8.22
N LEU A 204 13.14 -7.13 7.46
CA LEU A 204 13.63 -6.99 6.08
C LEU A 204 12.54 -6.45 5.14
N ALA A 205 11.29 -6.90 5.30
CA ALA A 205 10.16 -6.38 4.54
C ALA A 205 9.95 -4.88 4.81
N LEU A 206 10.04 -4.46 6.08
CA LEU A 206 9.95 -3.05 6.46
C LEU A 206 11.05 -2.21 5.79
N ILE A 207 12.30 -2.69 5.78
CA ILE A 207 13.41 -2.02 5.10
C ILE A 207 13.14 -1.91 3.60
N ALA A 208 12.63 -2.96 2.95
CA ALA A 208 12.27 -2.93 1.54
C ALA A 208 11.13 -1.92 1.26
N THR A 209 10.13 -1.80 2.15
CA THR A 209 9.08 -0.78 2.05
C THR A 209 9.66 0.64 2.15
N ILE A 210 10.58 0.87 3.08
CA ILE A 210 11.26 2.18 3.23
C ILE A 210 12.05 2.51 1.97
N LEU A 211 12.81 1.55 1.43
CA LEU A 211 13.56 1.72 0.19
C LEU A 211 12.63 2.03 -1.00
N SER A 212 11.49 1.35 -1.10
CA SER A 212 10.47 1.66 -2.11
C SER A 212 10.06 3.14 -2.05
N PHE A 213 9.74 3.62 -0.85
CA PHE A 213 9.36 5.02 -0.64
C PHE A 213 10.50 5.99 -1.00
N ILE A 214 11.73 5.70 -0.57
CA ILE A 214 12.91 6.54 -0.87
C ILE A 214 13.13 6.63 -2.39
N PHE A 215 13.07 5.52 -3.12
CA PHE A 215 13.20 5.54 -4.57
C PHE A 215 12.07 6.32 -5.24
N TYR A 216 10.84 6.19 -4.75
CA TYR A 216 9.72 6.98 -5.25
C TYR A 216 9.95 8.49 -5.04
N LEU A 217 10.38 8.89 -3.84
CA LEU A 217 10.71 10.27 -3.50
C LEU A 217 11.87 10.81 -4.35
N LEU A 218 12.93 10.03 -4.53
CA LEU A 218 14.07 10.37 -5.40
C LEU A 218 13.63 10.52 -6.86
N GLY A 219 12.70 9.68 -7.32
CA GLY A 219 12.09 9.79 -8.64
C GLY A 219 11.42 11.15 -8.81
N VAL A 220 10.56 11.56 -7.87
CA VAL A 220 9.90 12.87 -7.90
C VAL A 220 10.92 14.02 -7.82
N ALA A 221 11.94 13.91 -6.96
CA ALA A 221 12.96 14.93 -6.80
C ALA A 221 13.77 15.17 -8.08
N LYS A 222 14.05 14.10 -8.84
CA LYS A 222 14.87 14.13 -10.06
C LYS A 222 14.11 14.49 -11.34
N ILE A 223 12.81 14.76 -11.28
CA ILE A 223 12.05 15.21 -12.45
C ILE A 223 12.64 16.54 -12.95
N THR A 224 13.20 16.54 -14.16
CA THR A 224 13.71 17.72 -14.87
C THR A 224 12.98 17.97 -16.18
N GLU A 225 12.37 16.92 -16.75
CA GLU A 225 11.59 17.00 -17.98
C GLU A 225 10.49 15.93 -17.96
N VAL A 226 9.43 16.18 -18.73
CA VAL A 226 8.30 15.27 -18.90
C VAL A 226 7.87 15.18 -20.35
N SER A 227 7.56 13.97 -20.81
CA SER A 227 6.93 13.73 -22.11
C SER A 227 5.41 13.80 -21.98
N VAL A 228 4.77 14.49 -22.92
CA VAL A 228 3.32 14.67 -23.00
C VAL A 228 2.75 13.64 -23.98
N ARG A 229 1.70 12.94 -23.55
CA ARG A 229 0.95 12.06 -24.44
C ARG A 229 0.17 12.91 -25.45
N GLU A 230 0.38 12.64 -26.73
CA GLU A 230 -0.47 13.21 -27.77
C GLU A 230 -1.93 12.89 -27.46
N LYS A 231 -2.78 13.92 -27.44
CA LYS A 231 -4.22 13.70 -27.41
C LYS A 231 -4.56 12.99 -28.73
N PRO A 232 -5.37 11.92 -28.72
CA PRO A 232 -5.94 11.45 -29.97
C PRO A 232 -6.60 12.65 -30.62
N ALA A 233 -6.22 12.95 -31.86
CA ALA A 233 -6.90 13.97 -32.63
C ALA A 233 -8.38 13.64 -32.54
N ALA A 234 -9.16 14.50 -31.87
CA ALA A 234 -10.60 14.45 -31.99
C ALA A 234 -10.83 14.48 -33.49
N SER A 235 -11.34 13.38 -34.04
CA SER A 235 -11.75 13.32 -35.42
C SER A 235 -12.52 14.60 -35.67
N GLN A 236 -12.02 15.39 -36.62
CA GLN A 236 -12.82 16.40 -37.29
C GLN A 236 -13.95 15.63 -37.99
N ALA A 237 -14.95 15.22 -37.21
CA ALA A 237 -16.24 14.77 -37.70
C ALA A 237 -17.08 16.03 -37.76
N SER A 238 -16.90 16.75 -38.87
CA SER A 238 -17.91 17.62 -39.48
C SER A 238 -19.24 16.90 -39.61
#